data_AF-A0A1V3Q4N9-F1
#
_entry.id   AF-A0A1V3Q4N9-F1
#
_cell.length_a   1.000
_cell.length_b   1.000
_cell.length_c   1.000
_cell.angle_alpha   90.00
_cell.angle_beta   90.00
_cell.angle_gamma   90.00
#
_symmetry.space_group_name_H-M   'P 1'
#
loop_
_entity.id
_entity.type
_entity.pdbx_description
1 polymer ?
#
loop_
_entity_poly.entity_id
_entity_poly.type
_entity_poly.pdbx_seq_one_letter_code
_entity_poly.pdbx_strand_id
1 'polypeptide(L)'
;MRISVAVITYNWPAALEMVLHALVAQSELPYEVIVTDDGSQPATRELLERMAKDYPVRLVHLWQPDDGARMSRARNRAIAAAQGDYIILLDGDMVAERHFIADHRAFARYGCFAQGSRVLTDAGLTRRMLEQGLIMPGFFSRGIERRRHTLRLPALARWYAKPGTKRRGIKSCNMAFWRDDLLRVNGFNEAMTGWGREDTELAARAFHAGLLRRDLRFSAQATHLYHHTRKHVVGNPNDLIVDDTRARQLIRCELGLDQHLAEFAEAPVDLRLARRDHAATQSS
;
A
#
# COMPACT_ATOMS: atom_id res chain seq x y z
N MET A 1 -15.67 -6.44 -8.66
CA MET A 1 -14.21 -6.48 -8.47
C MET A 1 -13.91 -6.90 -7.04
N ARG A 2 -12.91 -7.74 -6.84
CA ARG A 2 -12.30 -8.05 -5.54
C ARG A 2 -11.11 -7.12 -5.34
N ILE A 3 -11.00 -6.52 -4.15
CA ILE A 3 -9.95 -5.55 -3.83
C ILE A 3 -9.01 -6.16 -2.78
N SER A 4 -7.74 -6.32 -3.13
CA SER A 4 -6.68 -6.72 -2.18
C SER A 4 -5.97 -5.46 -1.70
N VAL A 5 -5.81 -5.32 -0.38
CA VAL A 5 -4.99 -4.25 0.20
C VAL A 5 -3.64 -4.83 0.57
N ALA A 6 -2.60 -4.42 -0.15
CA ALA A 6 -1.21 -4.78 0.12
C ALA A 6 -0.60 -3.71 1.04
N VAL A 7 -0.39 -4.07 2.30
CA VAL A 7 0.19 -3.20 3.34
C VAL A 7 1.66 -3.54 3.51
N ILE A 8 2.56 -2.61 3.24
CA ILE A 8 4.00 -2.79 3.50
C ILE A 8 4.37 -2.26 4.89
N THR A 9 5.09 -3.04 5.69
CA THR A 9 5.51 -2.66 7.04
C THR A 9 6.98 -2.93 7.31
N TYR A 10 7.54 -2.18 8.26
CA TYR A 10 8.89 -2.39 8.79
C TYR A 10 9.00 -1.83 10.22
N ASN A 11 9.20 -2.71 11.20
CA ASN A 11 9.56 -2.40 12.58
C ASN A 11 8.72 -1.31 13.31
N TRP A 12 7.42 -1.22 13.00
CA TRP A 12 6.51 -0.31 13.71
C TRP A 12 5.13 -0.95 14.01
N PRO A 13 5.06 -1.94 14.92
CA PRO A 13 3.82 -2.67 15.21
C PRO A 13 2.64 -1.78 15.60
N ALA A 14 2.86 -0.75 16.44
CA ALA A 14 1.79 0.14 16.89
C ALA A 14 1.14 0.94 15.74
N ALA A 15 1.92 1.38 14.75
CA ALA A 15 1.37 2.02 13.56
C ALA A 15 0.58 1.02 12.72
N LEU A 16 1.14 -0.17 12.49
CA LEU A 16 0.49 -1.23 11.73
C LEU A 16 -0.84 -1.65 12.36
N GLU A 17 -0.91 -1.80 13.68
CA GLU A 17 -2.14 -2.13 14.41
C GLU A 17 -3.25 -1.10 14.11
N MET A 18 -2.90 0.19 14.15
CA MET A 18 -3.85 1.26 13.82
C MET A 18 -4.28 1.22 12.34
N VAL A 19 -3.37 0.95 11.40
CA VAL A 19 -3.71 0.76 9.98
C VAL A 19 -4.69 -0.40 9.80
N LEU A 20 -4.42 -1.54 10.44
CA LEU A 20 -5.26 -2.73 10.34
C LEU A 20 -6.63 -2.51 10.97
N HIS A 21 -6.73 -1.80 12.10
CA HIS A 21 -8.01 -1.38 12.68
C HIS A 21 -8.78 -0.42 11.77
N ALA A 22 -8.09 0.49 11.08
CA ALA A 22 -8.73 1.39 10.12
C ALA A 22 -9.33 0.64 8.91
N LEU A 23 -8.69 -0.47 8.49
CA LEU A 23 -9.22 -1.35 7.46
C LEU A 23 -10.42 -2.17 7.93
N VAL A 24 -10.49 -2.55 9.21
CA VAL A 24 -11.68 -3.16 9.82
C VAL A 24 -12.85 -2.17 9.87
N ALA A 25 -12.57 -0.90 10.15
CA ALA A 25 -13.59 0.16 10.29
C ALA A 25 -14.13 0.72 8.95
N GLN A 26 -13.78 0.11 7.81
CA GLN A 26 -14.22 0.58 6.50
C GLN A 26 -15.74 0.41 6.32
N SER A 27 -16.35 1.33 5.56
CA SER A 27 -17.76 1.22 5.16
C SER A 27 -18.03 0.05 4.21
N GLU A 28 -16.98 -0.42 3.55
CA GLU A 28 -16.95 -1.61 2.70
C GLU A 28 -15.63 -2.31 2.96
N LEU A 29 -15.68 -3.59 3.35
CA LEU A 29 -14.47 -4.35 3.62
C LEU A 29 -13.75 -4.72 2.31
N PRO A 30 -12.40 -4.74 2.31
CA PRO A 30 -11.67 -5.30 1.18
C PRO A 30 -11.92 -6.82 1.07
N TYR A 31 -11.57 -7.41 -0.06
CA TYR A 31 -11.61 -8.87 -0.22
C TYR A 31 -10.58 -9.55 0.70
N GLU A 32 -9.40 -8.95 0.82
CA GLU A 32 -8.31 -9.45 1.66
C GLU A 32 -7.33 -8.34 2.03
N VAL A 33 -6.55 -8.59 3.07
CA VAL A 33 -5.41 -7.76 3.49
C VAL A 33 -4.15 -8.62 3.49
N ILE A 34 -3.13 -8.16 2.77
CA ILE A 34 -1.83 -8.83 2.66
C ILE A 34 -0.79 -7.89 3.26
N VAL A 35 -0.27 -8.26 4.43
CA VAL A 35 0.81 -7.54 5.09
C VAL A 35 2.13 -8.11 4.62
N THR A 36 2.88 -7.34 3.83
CA THR A 36 4.26 -7.67 3.48
C THR A 36 5.23 -6.97 4.42
N ASP A 37 6.18 -7.73 4.94
CA ASP A 37 7.05 -7.31 6.02
C ASP A 37 8.51 -7.43 5.61
N ASP A 38 9.18 -6.29 5.49
CA ASP A 38 10.56 -6.15 4.99
C ASP A 38 11.60 -6.35 6.09
N GLY A 39 11.47 -7.44 6.87
CA GLY A 39 12.46 -7.79 7.90
C GLY A 39 12.15 -7.25 9.30
N SER A 40 10.88 -7.10 9.68
CA SER A 40 10.56 -6.73 11.05
C SER A 40 10.93 -7.81 12.07
N GLN A 41 11.13 -7.37 13.30
CA GLN A 41 11.31 -8.19 14.50
C GLN A 41 10.03 -8.99 14.85
N PRO A 42 10.13 -10.04 15.71
CA PRO A 42 9.02 -10.95 16.04
C PRO A 42 7.72 -10.27 16.50
N ALA A 43 7.81 -9.10 17.15
CA ALA A 43 6.66 -8.36 17.65
C ALA A 43 5.61 -8.04 16.55
N THR A 44 6.04 -7.82 15.30
CA THR A 44 5.12 -7.58 14.17
C THR A 44 4.30 -8.84 13.87
N ARG A 45 4.95 -10.01 13.84
CA ARG A 45 4.28 -11.29 13.61
C ARG A 45 3.30 -11.60 14.75
N GLU A 46 3.73 -11.41 16.00
CA GLU A 46 2.88 -11.64 17.18
C GLU A 46 1.63 -10.75 17.16
N LEU A 47 1.77 -9.49 16.75
CA LEU A 47 0.64 -8.58 16.52
C LEU A 47 -0.33 -9.16 15.48
N LEU A 48 0.17 -9.57 14.31
CA LEU A 48 -0.66 -10.09 13.23
C LEU A 48 -1.39 -11.38 13.63
N GLU A 49 -0.71 -12.30 14.33
CA GLU A 49 -1.32 -13.52 14.84
C GLU A 49 -2.41 -13.24 15.89
N ARG A 50 -2.22 -12.22 16.75
CA ARG A 50 -3.26 -11.80 17.70
C ARG A 50 -4.47 -11.22 16.96
N MET A 51 -4.24 -10.27 16.04
CA MET A 51 -5.31 -9.59 15.31
C MET A 51 -6.09 -10.55 14.41
N ALA A 52 -5.42 -11.56 13.84
CA ALA A 52 -6.03 -12.54 12.95
C ALA A 52 -7.20 -13.30 13.59
N LYS A 53 -7.25 -13.46 14.91
CA LYS A 53 -8.31 -14.23 15.59
C LYS A 53 -9.71 -13.71 15.26
N ASP A 54 -9.86 -12.39 15.20
CA ASP A 54 -11.14 -11.72 15.01
C ASP A 54 -11.15 -10.83 13.75
N TYR A 55 -10.17 -11.00 12.85
CA TYR A 55 -10.09 -10.18 11.64
C TYR A 55 -11.21 -10.56 10.65
N PRO A 56 -11.98 -9.59 10.13
CA PRO A 56 -13.22 -9.89 9.39
C PRO A 56 -12.97 -10.46 7.99
N VAL A 57 -11.77 -10.30 7.44
CA VAL A 57 -11.39 -10.70 6.07
C VAL A 57 -10.10 -11.51 6.09
N ARG A 58 -9.76 -12.17 4.97
CA ARG A 58 -8.50 -12.92 4.84
C ARG A 58 -7.32 -12.02 5.20
N LEU A 59 -6.48 -12.48 6.13
CA LEU A 59 -5.29 -11.76 6.57
C LEU A 59 -4.06 -12.62 6.32
N VAL A 60 -3.15 -12.12 5.50
CA VAL A 60 -1.91 -12.81 5.12
C VAL A 60 -0.72 -12.02 5.64
N HIS A 61 0.30 -12.70 6.15
CA HIS A 61 1.60 -12.11 6.49
C HIS A 61 2.70 -12.74 5.63
N LEU A 62 3.40 -11.92 4.86
CA LEU A 62 4.53 -12.31 4.02
C LEU A 62 5.79 -11.65 4.56
N TRP A 63 6.57 -12.39 5.36
CA TRP A 63 7.84 -11.91 5.88
C TRP A 63 8.98 -12.21 4.91
N GLN A 64 9.96 -11.31 4.82
CA GLN A 64 11.26 -11.56 4.19
C GLN A 64 12.40 -11.16 5.14
N PRO A 65 13.61 -11.74 4.99
CA PRO A 65 14.76 -11.35 5.79
C PRO A 65 15.08 -9.85 5.69
N ASP A 66 15.60 -9.28 6.79
CA ASP A 66 16.16 -7.93 6.80
C ASP A 66 17.54 -7.94 6.10
N ASP A 67 17.58 -7.45 4.87
CA ASP A 67 18.78 -7.41 4.03
C ASP A 67 18.74 -6.10 3.23
N GLY A 68 18.67 -5.01 3.99
CA GLY A 68 18.49 -3.66 3.48
C GLY A 68 17.05 -3.35 3.06
N ALA A 69 16.81 -2.10 2.69
CA ALA A 69 15.49 -1.66 2.24
C ALA A 69 15.18 -2.24 0.85
N ARG A 70 14.29 -3.25 0.83
CA ARG A 70 13.87 -4.00 -0.37
C ARG A 70 12.36 -3.91 -0.56
N MET A 71 11.84 -2.68 -0.44
CA MET A 71 10.42 -2.38 -0.57
C MET A 71 9.82 -2.83 -1.91
N SER A 72 10.57 -2.74 -3.01
CA SER A 72 10.13 -3.23 -4.32
C SER A 72 9.82 -4.73 -4.29
N ARG A 73 10.72 -5.53 -3.69
CA ARG A 73 10.55 -6.98 -3.52
C ARG A 73 9.36 -7.30 -2.64
N ALA A 74 9.24 -6.63 -1.49
CA ALA A 74 8.13 -6.80 -0.56
C ALA A 74 6.78 -6.52 -1.26
N ARG A 75 6.67 -5.39 -1.98
CA ARG A 75 5.45 -5.05 -2.74
C ARG A 75 5.16 -6.06 -3.85
N ASN A 76 6.17 -6.55 -4.56
CA ASN A 76 5.98 -7.57 -5.59
C ASN A 76 5.47 -8.90 -5.02
N ARG A 77 6.00 -9.36 -3.88
CA ARG A 77 5.48 -10.55 -3.20
C ARG A 77 4.00 -10.39 -2.83
N ALA A 78 3.61 -9.23 -2.31
CA ALA A 78 2.20 -8.96 -2.02
C ALA A 78 1.31 -8.97 -3.27
N ILE A 79 1.79 -8.41 -4.39
CA ILE A 79 1.05 -8.42 -5.67
C ILE A 79 0.93 -9.84 -6.23
N ALA A 80 2.00 -10.64 -6.15
CA ALA A 80 2.01 -12.02 -6.62
C ALA A 80 1.02 -12.89 -5.82
N ALA A 81 1.04 -12.76 -4.49
CA ALA A 81 0.16 -13.45 -3.55
C ALA A 81 -1.31 -13.01 -3.60
N ALA A 82 -1.60 -11.84 -4.17
CA ALA A 82 -2.94 -11.28 -4.20
C ALA A 82 -3.89 -12.08 -5.10
N GLN A 83 -5.09 -12.32 -4.59
CA GLN A 83 -6.19 -13.00 -5.27
C GLN A 83 -7.25 -12.03 -5.81
N GLY A 84 -7.20 -10.75 -5.42
CA GLY A 84 -8.08 -9.70 -5.92
C GLY A 84 -7.68 -9.20 -7.31
N ASP A 85 -8.66 -8.67 -8.02
CA ASP A 85 -8.50 -8.16 -9.39
C ASP A 85 -7.90 -6.74 -9.38
N TYR A 86 -8.06 -6.03 -8.26
CA TYR A 86 -7.61 -4.66 -8.05
C TYR A 86 -6.80 -4.56 -6.75
N ILE A 87 -5.57 -4.05 -6.86
CA ILE A 87 -4.60 -4.00 -5.77
C ILE A 87 -4.47 -2.56 -5.30
N ILE A 88 -4.72 -2.31 -4.01
CA ILE A 88 -4.40 -1.06 -3.34
C ILE A 88 -3.09 -1.25 -2.56
N LEU A 89 -2.09 -0.46 -2.90
CA LEU A 89 -0.82 -0.34 -2.18
C LEU A 89 -0.98 0.69 -1.07
N LEU A 90 -0.67 0.28 0.16
CA LEU A 90 -0.78 1.08 1.38
C LEU A 90 0.49 0.92 2.22
N ASP A 91 1.03 2.00 2.77
CA ASP A 91 2.16 1.89 3.72
C ASP A 91 1.63 1.61 5.14
N GLY A 92 2.43 0.93 5.97
CA GLY A 92 2.08 0.49 7.34
C GLY A 92 1.91 1.63 8.36
N ASP A 93 2.08 2.87 7.93
CA ASP A 93 1.88 4.11 8.68
C ASP A 93 0.78 4.99 8.05
N MET A 94 -0.01 4.45 7.12
CA MET A 94 -1.10 5.13 6.43
C MET A 94 -2.47 4.63 6.92
N VAL A 95 -3.07 5.38 7.84
CA VAL A 95 -4.38 5.08 8.43
C VAL A 95 -5.50 5.47 7.46
N ALA A 96 -6.16 4.47 6.88
CA ALA A 96 -7.20 4.67 5.87
C ALA A 96 -8.48 5.32 6.47
N GLU A 97 -9.01 6.35 5.81
CA GLU A 97 -10.31 6.92 6.19
C GLU A 97 -11.46 5.94 5.95
N ARG A 98 -12.59 6.11 6.66
CA ARG A 98 -13.74 5.18 6.66
C ARG A 98 -14.25 4.73 5.27
N HIS A 99 -14.14 5.58 4.26
CA HIS A 99 -14.63 5.31 2.91
C HIS A 99 -13.52 5.01 1.89
N PHE A 100 -12.31 4.73 2.35
CA PHE A 100 -11.13 4.55 1.51
C PHE A 100 -11.30 3.45 0.46
N ILE A 101 -11.79 2.27 0.85
CA ILE A 101 -12.01 1.14 -0.08
C ILE A 101 -13.13 1.46 -1.07
N ALA A 102 -14.26 1.98 -0.58
CA ALA A 102 -15.40 2.36 -1.41
C ALA A 102 -15.03 3.45 -2.44
N ASP A 103 -14.20 4.41 -2.05
CA ASP A 103 -13.70 5.45 -2.96
C ASP A 103 -12.78 4.85 -4.03
N HIS A 104 -11.83 3.99 -3.67
CA HIS A 104 -10.99 3.29 -4.65
C HIS A 104 -11.82 2.47 -5.64
N ARG A 105 -12.83 1.73 -5.15
CA ARG A 105 -13.79 1.00 -6.01
C ARG A 105 -14.51 1.95 -6.97
N ALA A 106 -15.06 3.05 -6.47
CA ALA A 106 -15.85 3.99 -7.26
C ALA A 106 -15.03 4.69 -8.36
N PHE A 107 -13.71 4.81 -8.18
CA PHE A 107 -12.81 5.44 -9.12
C PHE A 107 -11.91 4.48 -9.90
N ALA A 108 -12.00 3.17 -9.66
CA ALA A 108 -11.32 2.18 -10.49
C ALA A 108 -11.81 2.30 -11.94
N ARG A 109 -10.88 2.27 -12.89
CA ARG A 109 -11.16 2.33 -14.33
C ARG A 109 -10.08 1.57 -15.08
N TYR A 110 -10.45 0.70 -16.00
CA TYR A 110 -9.49 0.00 -16.85
C TYR A 110 -8.64 0.99 -17.66
N GLY A 111 -7.38 0.62 -17.91
CA GLY A 111 -6.39 1.50 -18.55
C GLY A 111 -5.97 2.68 -17.67
N CYS A 112 -6.31 2.66 -16.38
CA CYS A 112 -5.89 3.68 -15.42
C CYS A 112 -5.36 3.07 -14.13
N PHE A 113 -4.41 3.75 -13.50
CA PHE A 113 -4.07 3.59 -12.10
C PHE A 113 -4.53 4.79 -11.29
N ALA A 114 -4.82 4.57 -10.01
CA ALA A 114 -5.30 5.60 -9.10
C ALA A 114 -4.22 6.04 -8.12
N GLN A 115 -4.21 7.33 -7.78
CA GLN A 115 -3.43 7.90 -6.69
C GLN A 115 -4.39 8.51 -5.67
N GLY A 116 -4.41 7.97 -4.46
CA GLY A 116 -5.20 8.50 -3.35
C GLY A 116 -4.56 9.71 -2.68
N SER A 117 -5.34 10.33 -1.79
CA SER A 117 -4.93 11.52 -1.03
C SER A 117 -4.21 11.13 0.26
N ARG A 118 -3.24 11.96 0.66
CA ARG A 118 -2.49 11.79 1.90
C ARG A 118 -2.64 13.01 2.80
N VAL A 119 -3.17 12.78 4.00
CA VAL A 119 -3.17 13.74 5.11
C VAL A 119 -1.86 13.55 5.88
N LEU A 120 -1.10 14.62 6.09
CA LEU A 120 0.18 14.54 6.80
C LEU A 120 -0.02 15.06 8.23
N THR A 121 0.37 14.25 9.21
CA THR A 121 0.36 14.65 10.62
C THR A 121 1.75 15.12 11.08
N ASP A 122 1.80 15.85 12.19
CA ASP A 122 3.02 16.10 12.94
C ASP A 122 3.25 15.05 14.04
N ALA A 123 4.39 15.14 14.73
CA ALA A 123 4.75 14.22 15.80
C ALA A 123 3.73 14.23 16.96
N GLY A 124 3.17 15.39 17.29
CA GLY A 124 2.24 15.54 18.42
C GLY A 124 0.88 14.90 18.14
N LEU A 125 0.34 15.08 16.94
CA LEU A 125 -0.89 14.44 16.51
C LEU A 125 -0.72 12.91 16.39
N THR A 126 0.40 12.47 15.84
CA THR A 126 0.72 11.03 15.72
C THR A 126 0.76 10.35 17.08
N ARG A 127 1.42 10.97 18.07
CA ARG A 127 1.44 10.45 19.45
C ARG A 127 0.03 10.29 20.01
N ARG A 128 -0.82 11.32 19.88
CA ARG A 128 -2.22 11.26 20.35
C ARG A 128 -3.00 10.15 19.66
N MET A 129 -2.84 9.97 18.34
CA MET A 129 -3.51 8.89 17.61
C MET A 129 -3.06 7.51 18.09
N LEU A 130 -1.76 7.32 18.38
CA LEU A 130 -1.26 6.05 18.92
C LEU A 130 -1.73 5.78 20.36
N GLU A 131 -1.87 6.81 21.19
CA GLU A 131 -2.29 6.68 22.59
C GLU A 131 -3.81 6.54 22.78
N GLN A 132 -4.60 7.25 21.97
CA GLN A 132 -6.07 7.37 22.14
C GLN A 132 -6.86 6.48 21.17
N GLY A 133 -6.17 5.78 20.26
CA GLY A 133 -6.79 4.94 19.23
C GLY A 133 -7.19 5.73 17.97
N LEU A 134 -8.05 5.12 17.15
CA LEU A 134 -8.39 5.55 15.79
C LEU A 134 -9.17 6.89 15.77
N ILE A 135 -8.49 8.00 16.02
CA ILE A 135 -9.02 9.36 15.92
C ILE A 135 -8.57 9.94 14.58
N MET A 136 -9.47 9.91 13.59
CA MET A 136 -9.18 10.48 12.28
C MET A 136 -9.18 12.01 12.35
N PRO A 137 -8.11 12.68 11.88
CA PRO A 137 -7.97 14.12 12.05
C PRO A 137 -8.78 14.88 10.98
N GLY A 138 -9.62 15.82 11.40
CA GLY A 138 -10.46 16.64 10.53
C GLY A 138 -9.82 17.99 10.16
N PHE A 139 -10.51 18.78 9.34
CA PHE A 139 -10.01 20.05 8.81
C PHE A 139 -9.49 21.02 9.89
N PHE A 140 -10.13 21.04 11.07
CA PHE A 140 -9.79 21.93 12.18
C PHE A 140 -8.79 21.32 13.19
N SER A 141 -8.39 20.05 13.06
CA SER A 141 -7.47 19.45 14.03
C SER A 141 -6.10 20.12 13.98
N ARG A 142 -5.43 20.21 15.13
CA ARG A 142 -4.05 20.69 15.24
C ARG A 142 -3.08 19.61 14.75
N GLY A 143 -1.97 20.05 14.16
CA GLY A 143 -0.91 19.15 13.70
C GLY A 143 -1.16 18.47 12.35
N ILE A 144 -2.00 19.07 11.50
CA ILE A 144 -2.21 18.64 10.10
C ILE A 144 -1.54 19.62 9.14
N GLU A 145 -0.74 19.10 8.20
CA GLU A 145 -0.33 19.86 7.04
C GLU A 145 -1.38 19.78 5.90
N ARG A 146 -1.52 20.86 5.12
CA ARG A 146 -2.39 20.90 3.92
C ARG A 146 -3.83 20.43 4.20
N ARG A 147 -4.47 21.03 5.21
CA ARG A 147 -5.82 20.73 5.75
C ARG A 147 -6.89 20.31 4.74
N ARG A 148 -6.91 20.87 3.53
CA ARG A 148 -7.83 20.46 2.45
C ARG A 148 -7.79 18.96 2.12
N HIS A 149 -6.69 18.26 2.41
CA HIS A 149 -6.57 16.81 2.19
C HIS A 149 -7.42 15.98 3.16
N THR A 150 -7.99 16.58 4.21
CA THR A 150 -8.93 15.95 5.16
C THR A 150 -10.39 16.03 4.70
N LEU A 151 -10.66 16.76 3.61
CA LEU A 151 -12.02 16.97 3.13
C LEU A 151 -12.39 15.86 2.17
N ARG A 152 -13.45 15.10 2.50
CA ARG A 152 -14.08 14.17 1.56
C ARG A 152 -15.25 14.85 0.84
N LEU A 153 -15.12 15.06 -0.47
CA LEU A 153 -16.11 15.71 -1.33
C LEU A 153 -16.30 14.87 -2.60
N PRO A 154 -17.11 13.79 -2.58
CA PRO A 154 -17.19 12.82 -3.67
C PRO A 154 -17.60 13.43 -5.03
N ALA A 155 -18.50 14.42 -5.02
CA ALA A 155 -18.92 15.11 -6.24
C ALA A 155 -17.75 15.86 -6.89
N LEU A 156 -16.95 16.56 -6.08
CA LEU A 156 -15.77 17.28 -6.54
C LEU A 156 -14.65 16.31 -6.97
N ALA A 157 -14.49 15.19 -6.26
CA ALA A 157 -13.54 14.14 -6.61
C ALA A 157 -13.76 13.60 -8.03
N ARG A 158 -15.02 13.41 -8.46
CA ARG A 158 -15.35 13.00 -9.84
C ARG A 158 -14.82 13.96 -10.91
N TRP A 159 -14.82 15.25 -10.63
CA TRP A 159 -14.33 16.25 -11.57
C TRP A 159 -12.79 16.28 -11.63
N TYR A 160 -12.11 16.01 -10.52
CA TYR A 160 -10.65 15.94 -10.46
C TYR A 160 -10.06 14.62 -10.95
N ALA A 161 -10.78 13.50 -10.81
CA ALA A 161 -10.33 12.17 -11.18
C ALA A 161 -10.37 11.92 -12.70
N LYS A 162 -10.07 12.93 -13.53
CA LYS A 162 -9.94 12.77 -14.98
C LYS A 162 -8.63 12.01 -15.28
N PRO A 163 -8.66 11.02 -16.19
CA PRO A 163 -7.44 10.35 -16.64
C PRO A 163 -6.43 11.34 -17.24
N GLY A 164 -5.15 11.19 -16.90
CA GLY A 164 -4.09 12.01 -17.48
C GLY A 164 -2.69 11.46 -17.22
N THR A 165 -1.67 12.09 -17.79
CA THR A 165 -0.27 11.62 -17.78
C THR A 165 0.61 12.35 -16.76
N LYS A 166 -0.01 12.90 -15.71
CA LYS A 166 0.68 13.75 -14.73
C LYS A 166 1.69 12.96 -13.91
N ARG A 167 2.97 13.28 -14.11
CA ARG A 167 4.12 12.58 -13.49
C ARG A 167 4.49 13.08 -12.09
N ARG A 168 4.09 14.30 -11.70
CA ARG A 168 4.46 14.91 -10.41
C ARG A 168 3.63 14.36 -9.25
N GLY A 169 4.26 14.13 -8.10
CA GLY A 169 3.57 13.81 -6.85
C GLY A 169 2.92 12.42 -6.86
N ILE A 170 3.60 11.44 -7.48
CA ILE A 170 3.26 10.02 -7.40
C ILE A 170 3.89 9.48 -6.12
N LYS A 171 3.13 8.69 -5.36
CA LYS A 171 3.56 8.10 -4.09
C LYS A 171 2.88 6.74 -3.92
N SER A 172 3.68 5.68 -3.86
CA SER A 172 3.24 4.28 -3.71
C SER A 172 2.43 4.01 -2.44
N CYS A 173 2.53 4.86 -1.42
CA CYS A 173 1.85 4.73 -0.13
C CYS A 173 0.31 4.77 -0.17
N ASN A 174 -0.28 5.14 -1.29
CA ASN A 174 -1.73 5.13 -1.54
C ASN A 174 -1.97 5.14 -3.06
N MET A 175 -1.60 4.05 -3.71
CA MET A 175 -1.82 3.85 -5.14
C MET A 175 -2.66 2.60 -5.37
N ALA A 176 -3.40 2.55 -6.47
CA ALA A 176 -4.13 1.35 -6.83
C ALA A 176 -4.09 1.05 -8.32
N PHE A 177 -4.02 -0.23 -8.64
CA PHE A 177 -3.84 -0.76 -9.99
C PHE A 177 -4.71 -1.99 -10.20
N TRP A 178 -5.10 -2.24 -11.45
CA TRP A 178 -5.52 -3.59 -11.83
C TRP A 178 -4.35 -4.54 -11.72
N ARG A 179 -4.60 -5.75 -11.21
CA ARG A 179 -3.55 -6.77 -11.06
C ARG A 179 -2.90 -7.09 -12.41
N ASP A 180 -3.69 -7.18 -13.47
CA ASP A 180 -3.20 -7.44 -14.83
C ASP A 180 -2.28 -6.34 -15.35
N ASP A 181 -2.52 -5.07 -14.98
CA ASP A 181 -1.64 -3.98 -15.35
C ASP A 181 -0.28 -4.08 -14.63
N LEU A 182 -0.28 -4.48 -13.35
CA LEU A 182 0.97 -4.75 -12.61
C LEU A 182 1.72 -5.96 -13.18
N LEU A 183 1.01 -7.03 -13.53
CA LEU A 183 1.59 -8.19 -14.21
C LEU A 183 2.20 -7.79 -15.56
N ARG A 184 1.52 -6.94 -16.34
CA ARG A 184 1.98 -6.48 -17.65
C ARG A 184 3.26 -5.66 -17.60
N VAL A 185 3.45 -4.86 -16.55
CA VAL A 185 4.69 -4.07 -16.37
C VAL A 185 5.75 -4.79 -15.54
N ASN A 186 5.47 -6.00 -15.04
CA ASN A 186 6.33 -6.78 -14.12
C ASN A 186 6.51 -6.14 -12.72
N GLY A 187 5.47 -5.48 -12.21
CA GLY A 187 5.47 -4.90 -10.86
C GLY A 187 6.56 -3.85 -10.62
N PHE A 188 7.02 -3.72 -9.39
CA PHE A 188 8.14 -2.84 -9.02
C PHE A 188 9.48 -3.39 -9.51
N ASN A 189 10.41 -2.51 -9.86
CA ASN A 189 11.75 -2.90 -10.28
C ASN A 189 12.60 -3.26 -9.04
N GLU A 190 12.98 -4.53 -8.93
CA GLU A 190 13.74 -5.08 -7.79
C GLU A 190 15.24 -4.81 -7.87
N ALA A 191 15.74 -4.30 -9.00
CA ALA A 191 17.09 -3.75 -9.05
C ALA A 191 17.23 -2.47 -8.21
N MET A 192 16.11 -1.82 -7.88
CA MET A 192 16.09 -0.63 -7.02
C MET A 192 16.20 -1.06 -5.55
N THR A 193 17.30 -0.68 -4.91
CA THR A 193 17.54 -0.89 -3.48
C THR A 193 17.56 0.45 -2.75
N GLY A 194 17.38 0.43 -1.43
CA GLY A 194 17.35 1.67 -0.65
C GLY A 194 16.05 2.44 -0.84
N TRP A 195 16.10 3.76 -0.67
CA TRP A 195 14.90 4.59 -0.55
C TRP A 195 14.62 5.40 -1.81
N GLY A 196 13.37 5.30 -2.28
CA GLY A 196 12.77 6.21 -3.24
C GLY A 196 12.99 5.85 -4.70
N ARG A 197 12.20 6.53 -5.55
CA ARG A 197 12.11 6.42 -7.01
C ARG A 197 11.37 5.20 -7.54
N GLU A 198 11.10 4.20 -6.72
CA GLU A 198 10.36 3.00 -7.13
C GLU A 198 8.94 3.34 -7.61
N ASP A 199 8.28 4.30 -6.95
CA ASP A 199 6.97 4.84 -7.34
C ASP A 199 6.99 5.55 -8.71
N THR A 200 8.09 6.25 -8.97
CA THR A 200 8.30 7.09 -10.14
C THR A 200 8.66 6.26 -11.36
N GLU A 201 9.49 5.23 -11.16
CA GLU A 201 9.90 4.28 -12.19
C GLU A 201 8.72 3.39 -12.62
N LEU A 202 7.97 2.82 -11.66
CA LEU A 202 6.76 2.04 -11.95
C LEU A 202 5.74 2.87 -12.73
N ALA A 203 5.49 4.11 -12.31
CA ALA A 203 4.57 4.98 -13.02
C ALA A 203 5.06 5.36 -14.41
N ALA A 204 6.36 5.54 -14.62
CA ALA A 204 6.93 5.78 -15.95
C ALA A 204 6.62 4.60 -16.88
N ARG A 205 6.91 3.37 -16.44
CA ARG A 205 6.57 2.14 -17.18
C ARG A 205 5.08 2.03 -17.45
N ALA A 206 4.23 2.32 -16.46
CA ALA A 206 2.78 2.33 -16.63
C ALA A 206 2.33 3.31 -17.72
N PHE A 207 2.88 4.53 -17.75
CA PHE A 207 2.57 5.50 -18.80
C PHE A 207 3.06 5.05 -20.19
N HIS A 208 4.27 4.48 -20.29
CA HIS A 208 4.77 3.92 -21.56
C HIS A 208 3.90 2.76 -22.05
N ALA A 209 3.33 2.00 -21.11
CA ALA A 209 2.40 0.92 -21.37
C ALA A 209 0.97 1.41 -21.71
N GLY A 210 0.76 2.73 -21.83
CA GLY A 210 -0.52 3.33 -22.21
C GLY A 210 -1.52 3.53 -21.07
N LEU A 211 -1.13 3.29 -19.81
CA LEU A 211 -1.99 3.62 -18.68
C LEU A 211 -2.06 5.13 -18.47
N LEU A 212 -3.18 5.57 -17.91
CA LEU A 212 -3.37 6.94 -17.41
C LEU A 212 -3.47 6.95 -15.89
N ARG A 213 -3.13 8.08 -15.27
CA ARG A 213 -3.30 8.30 -13.84
C ARG A 213 -4.62 8.99 -13.55
N ARG A 214 -5.29 8.59 -12.48
CA ARG A 214 -6.42 9.31 -11.88
C ARG A 214 -6.04 9.80 -10.48
N ASP A 215 -6.09 11.11 -10.27
CA ASP A 215 -5.89 11.74 -8.96
C ASP A 215 -7.19 11.72 -8.16
N LEU A 216 -7.26 10.92 -7.10
CA LEU A 216 -8.44 10.81 -6.23
C LEU A 216 -8.41 11.90 -5.16
N ARG A 217 -8.42 13.16 -5.60
CA ARG A 217 -8.51 14.31 -4.68
C ARG A 217 -9.88 14.35 -4.03
N PHE A 218 -9.92 14.66 -2.72
CA PHE A 218 -11.14 14.70 -1.92
C PHE A 218 -11.85 13.34 -1.76
N SER A 219 -11.15 12.24 -1.99
CA SER A 219 -11.60 10.86 -1.82
C SER A 219 -10.39 9.97 -1.52
N ALA A 220 -10.61 8.70 -1.18
CA ALA A 220 -9.55 7.71 -0.97
C ALA A 220 -8.41 8.26 -0.09
N GLN A 221 -8.79 8.88 1.02
CA GLN A 221 -7.89 9.57 1.94
C GLN A 221 -7.28 8.57 2.91
N ALA A 222 -6.00 8.76 3.19
CA ALA A 222 -5.31 8.08 4.27
C ALA A 222 -4.43 9.08 5.03
N THR A 223 -4.43 8.95 6.35
CA THR A 223 -3.66 9.77 7.28
C THR A 223 -2.31 9.12 7.54
N HIS A 224 -1.27 9.79 7.10
CA HIS A 224 0.12 9.38 7.28
C HIS A 224 0.59 9.80 8.66
N LEU A 225 1.00 8.81 9.45
CA LEU A 225 1.63 9.04 10.74
C LEU A 225 3.00 9.68 10.57
N TYR A 226 3.32 10.64 11.42
CA TYR A 226 4.60 11.32 11.36
C TYR A 226 5.71 10.35 11.75
N HIS A 227 6.70 10.24 10.86
CA HIS A 227 8.00 9.66 11.17
C HIS A 227 9.08 10.51 10.51
N HIS A 228 10.33 10.37 10.99
CA HIS A 228 11.46 11.06 10.39
C HIS A 228 11.74 10.47 9.00
N THR A 229 11.25 11.14 7.97
CA THR A 229 11.54 10.79 6.58
C THR A 229 12.93 11.24 6.17
N ARG A 230 13.68 10.37 5.49
CA ARG A 230 14.88 10.75 4.74
C ARG A 230 14.45 11.47 3.46
N LYS A 231 14.24 12.79 3.55
CA LYS A 231 13.92 13.62 2.38
C LYS A 231 15.21 13.88 1.60
N HIS A 232 15.13 13.76 0.27
CA HIS A 232 16.23 14.09 -0.66
C HIS A 232 17.52 13.30 -0.42
N VAL A 233 17.53 12.04 -0.88
CA VAL A 233 18.78 11.29 -1.05
C VAL A 233 19.54 11.96 -2.20
N VAL A 234 20.65 12.65 -1.88
CA VAL A 234 21.56 13.22 -2.88
C VAL A 234 22.33 12.08 -3.54
N GLY A 235 22.37 12.05 -4.87
CA GLY A 235 23.02 10.98 -5.62
C GLY A 235 22.33 9.62 -5.45
N ASN A 236 20.99 9.60 -5.53
CA ASN A 236 20.24 8.36 -5.38
C ASN A 236 20.61 7.39 -6.52
N PRO A 237 21.14 6.18 -6.23
CA PRO A 237 21.51 5.22 -7.28
C PRO A 237 20.32 4.85 -8.18
N ASN A 238 19.10 4.93 -7.65
CA ASN A 238 17.87 4.64 -8.38
C ASN A 238 17.51 5.70 -9.43
N ASP A 239 18.13 6.88 -9.41
CA ASP A 239 17.92 7.90 -10.45
C ASP A 239 18.35 7.38 -11.84
N LEU A 240 19.45 6.61 -11.90
CA LEU A 240 19.94 6.01 -13.16
C LEU A 240 18.92 5.03 -13.75
N ILE A 241 18.24 4.25 -12.91
CA ILE A 241 17.21 3.29 -13.35
C ILE A 241 15.98 4.02 -13.88
N VAL A 242 15.56 5.11 -13.22
CA VAL A 242 14.46 5.96 -13.70
C VAL A 242 14.81 6.61 -15.05
N ASP A 243 16.04 7.09 -15.19
CA ASP A 243 16.48 7.78 -16.39
C ASP A 243 16.63 6.81 -17.56
N ASP A 244 17.16 5.60 -17.36
CA ASP A 244 17.19 4.53 -18.36
C ASP A 244 15.77 4.15 -18.82
N THR A 245 14.88 3.95 -17.85
CA THR A 245 13.46 3.64 -18.10
C THR A 245 12.80 4.69 -19.00
N ARG A 246 13.09 5.97 -18.76
CA ARG A 246 12.56 7.08 -19.56
C ARG A 246 13.22 7.16 -20.93
N ALA A 247 14.54 7.09 -20.99
CA ALA A 247 15.30 7.23 -22.23
C ALA A 247 14.92 6.13 -23.24
N ARG A 248 14.78 4.90 -22.75
CA ARG A 248 14.47 3.72 -23.58
C ARG A 248 12.98 3.42 -23.69
N GLN A 249 12.13 4.24 -23.07
CA GLN A 249 10.68 4.04 -23.01
C GLN A 249 10.30 2.61 -22.55
N LEU A 250 11.00 2.09 -21.53
CA LEU A 250 10.76 0.75 -21.03
C LEU A 250 9.32 0.63 -20.52
N ILE A 251 8.67 -0.49 -20.85
CA ILE A 251 7.32 -0.84 -20.40
C ILE A 251 7.38 -1.88 -19.27
N ARG A 252 8.41 -2.72 -19.27
CA ARG A 252 8.59 -3.84 -18.36
C ARG A 252 9.99 -3.81 -17.77
N CYS A 253 10.14 -4.06 -16.48
CA CYS A 253 11.44 -4.25 -15.86
C CYS A 253 11.88 -5.72 -15.95
N GLU A 254 13.19 -5.96 -15.91
CA GLU A 254 13.77 -7.31 -15.97
C GLU A 254 13.59 -8.05 -14.64
N LEU A 255 14.02 -7.43 -13.54
CA LEU A 255 13.86 -7.95 -12.18
C LEU A 255 12.61 -7.35 -11.55
N GLY A 256 11.58 -8.18 -11.35
CA GLY A 256 10.30 -7.73 -10.83
C GLY A 256 9.39 -8.87 -10.37
N LEU A 257 8.09 -8.63 -10.50
CA LEU A 257 6.99 -9.46 -10.01
C LEU A 257 7.04 -10.94 -10.41
N ASP A 258 7.45 -11.24 -11.64
CA ASP A 258 7.44 -12.61 -12.20
C ASP A 258 8.21 -13.60 -11.34
N GLN A 259 9.28 -13.15 -10.68
CA GLN A 259 10.14 -13.97 -9.82
C GLN A 259 9.37 -14.59 -8.64
N HIS A 260 8.25 -13.99 -8.25
CA HIS A 260 7.47 -14.41 -7.09
C HIS A 260 6.18 -15.15 -7.49
N LEU A 261 5.85 -15.24 -8.78
CA LEU A 261 4.62 -15.93 -9.21
C LEU A 261 4.65 -17.42 -8.89
N ALA A 262 5.81 -18.06 -8.99
CA ALA A 262 5.98 -19.46 -8.60
C ALA A 262 5.90 -19.66 -7.08
N GLU A 263 6.43 -18.71 -6.29
CA GLU A 263 6.33 -18.73 -4.82
C GLU A 263 4.86 -18.76 -4.35
N PHE A 264 3.98 -18.08 -5.08
CA PHE A 264 2.57 -17.94 -4.75
C PHE A 264 1.64 -18.56 -5.80
N ALA A 265 2.09 -19.64 -6.45
CA ALA A 265 1.22 -20.46 -7.30
C ALA A 265 0.06 -21.05 -6.47
N GLU A 266 0.36 -21.40 -5.21
CA GLU A 266 -0.63 -21.68 -4.19
C GLU A 266 -0.88 -20.46 -3.31
N ALA A 267 -2.12 -20.30 -2.88
CA ALA A 267 -2.52 -19.19 -2.04
C ALA A 267 -1.84 -19.27 -0.66
N PRO A 268 -1.22 -18.17 -0.16
CA PRO A 268 -0.68 -18.16 1.20
C PRO A 268 -1.72 -18.50 2.26
N VAL A 269 -1.26 -19.02 3.39
CA VAL A 269 -2.10 -19.33 4.55
C VAL A 269 -2.85 -18.07 5.02
N ASP A 270 -4.16 -18.20 5.20
CA ASP A 270 -4.97 -17.21 5.92
C ASP A 270 -4.66 -17.36 7.42
N LEU A 271 -4.07 -16.33 8.04
CA LEU A 271 -3.68 -16.36 9.45
C LEU A 271 -4.87 -16.62 10.39
N ARG A 272 -6.10 -16.33 9.94
CA ARG A 272 -7.33 -16.63 10.68
C ARG A 272 -7.56 -18.13 10.86
N LEU A 273 -6.99 -18.96 9.99
CA LEU A 273 -7.17 -20.41 9.97
C LEU A 273 -6.02 -21.18 10.61
N ALA A 274 -4.80 -20.62 10.60
CA ALA A 274 -3.55 -21.29 11.00
C ALA A 274 -3.52 -21.88 12.44
N ARG A 275 -4.43 -21.45 13.33
CA ARG A 275 -4.52 -21.96 14.72
C ARG A 275 -5.66 -22.95 14.97
N ARG A 276 -6.59 -23.17 14.03
CA ARG A 276 -7.65 -24.17 14.24
C ARG A 276 -7.12 -25.60 14.26
N ASP A 277 -5.99 -25.84 13.60
CA ASP A 277 -5.40 -27.18 13.48
C ASP A 277 -4.55 -27.60 14.68
N HIS A 278 -4.07 -26.67 15.51
CA HIS A 278 -3.26 -27.00 16.70
C HIS A 278 -4.11 -27.34 17.94
N ALA A 279 -5.40 -27.03 17.93
CA ALA A 279 -6.32 -27.38 19.03
C ALA A 279 -6.95 -28.78 18.86
N ALA A 280 -6.96 -29.34 17.64
CA ALA A 280 -7.52 -30.67 17.36
C ALA A 280 -6.55 -31.83 17.68
N THR A 281 -5.25 -31.56 17.81
CA THR A 281 -4.22 -32.58 18.02
C THR A 281 -3.76 -32.74 19.47
N GLN A 282 -4.37 -32.00 20.42
CA GLN A 282 -4.09 -32.10 21.86
C GLN A 282 -5.26 -32.69 22.67
N SER A 283 -6.29 -33.21 22.00
CA SER A 283 -7.44 -33.88 22.63
C SER A 283 -7.59 -35.34 22.18
N SER A 284 -6.48 -36.06 22.05
CA SER A 284 -6.44 -37.50 21.76
C SER A 284 -5.43 -38.20 22.64
#